data_AF-A0A8J4M2Z3-F1
#
_entry.id   AF-A0A8J4M2Z3-F1
#
_cell.length_a   1.000
_cell.length_b   1.000
_cell.length_c   1.000
_cell.angle_alpha   90.00
_cell.angle_beta   90.00
_cell.angle_gamma   90.00
#
_symmetry.space_group_name_H-M   'P 1'
#
loop_
_entity.id
_entity.type
_entity.pdbx_description
1 polymer ?
#
loop_
_entity_poly.entity_id
_entity_poly.type
_entity_poly.pdbx_seq_one_letter_code
_entity_poly.pdbx_strand_id
1 'polypeptide(L)'
;MSVPAYASGKDLLDTVVALHGGGLTVESDSRLMKVKKTSLSQDQQAALWAESKIGSSYNNNFAINRSCGGSSFNCSQLVWCAFMDTIGLDLDGNGGLGVYPKDIRDSREVLTLKTY
;
A
#
# COMPACT_ATOMS: atom_id res chain seq x y z
N MET A 1 14.64 3.11 -22.11
CA MET A 1 14.45 1.76 -21.55
C MET A 1 13.00 1.38 -21.82
N SER A 2 12.76 0.31 -22.59
CA SER A 2 11.41 -0.16 -22.95
C SER A 2 10.93 -1.17 -21.92
N VAL A 3 9.74 -0.96 -21.36
CA VAL A 3 9.12 -1.89 -20.40
C VAL A 3 8.38 -2.97 -21.20
N PRO A 4 8.46 -4.27 -20.83
CA PRO A 4 7.79 -5.33 -21.57
C PRO A 4 6.27 -5.17 -21.50
N ALA A 5 5.58 -5.51 -22.59
CA ALA A 5 4.14 -5.64 -22.62
C ALA A 5 3.71 -6.73 -21.63
N TYR A 6 2.96 -6.36 -20.58
CA TYR A 6 2.52 -7.32 -19.57
C TYR A 6 1.26 -8.06 -20.03
N ALA A 7 1.29 -9.38 -19.83
CA ALA A 7 0.21 -10.32 -20.02
C ALA A 7 -0.99 -10.04 -19.10
N SER A 8 -2.06 -10.82 -19.26
CA SER A 8 -3.36 -10.63 -18.61
C SER A 8 -3.29 -10.34 -17.09
N GLY A 9 -4.31 -9.69 -16.54
CA GLY A 9 -4.33 -9.27 -15.13
C GLY A 9 -4.16 -10.41 -14.11
N LYS A 10 -4.40 -11.68 -14.50
CA LYS A 10 -4.14 -12.87 -13.66
C LYS A 10 -2.65 -13.26 -13.68
N ASP A 11 -2.01 -13.22 -14.84
CA ASP A 11 -0.58 -13.54 -14.98
C ASP A 11 0.30 -12.54 -14.24
N LEU A 12 -0.10 -11.26 -14.22
CA LEU A 12 0.54 -10.19 -13.45
C LEU A 12 0.47 -10.45 -11.94
N LEU A 13 -0.67 -10.92 -11.44
CA LEU A 13 -0.88 -11.21 -10.02
C LEU A 13 -0.03 -12.41 -9.58
N ASP A 14 -0.07 -13.48 -10.36
CA ASP A 14 0.70 -14.70 -10.10
C ASP A 14 2.21 -14.42 -10.20
N THR A 15 2.63 -13.54 -11.14
CA THR A 15 4.02 -13.06 -11.25
C THR A 15 4.44 -12.18 -10.06
N VAL A 16 3.57 -11.27 -9.58
CA VAL A 16 3.86 -10.43 -8.41
C VAL A 16 3.98 -11.28 -7.15
N VAL A 17 3.10 -12.27 -6.95
CA VAL A 17 3.18 -13.21 -5.82
C VAL A 17 4.43 -14.08 -5.93
N ALA A 18 4.82 -14.52 -7.13
CA ALA A 18 6.04 -15.28 -7.34
C ALA A 18 7.31 -14.45 -7.09
N LEU A 19 7.37 -13.21 -7.59
CA LEU A 19 8.53 -12.31 -7.45
C LEU A 19 8.71 -11.78 -6.03
N HIS A 20 7.62 -11.45 -5.34
CA HIS A 20 7.69 -10.87 -3.98
C HIS A 20 7.49 -11.91 -2.88
N GLY A 21 6.88 -13.06 -3.18
CA GLY A 21 6.57 -14.09 -2.18
C GLY A 21 7.42 -15.36 -2.27
N GLY A 22 8.14 -15.58 -3.37
CA GLY A 22 9.01 -16.73 -3.58
C GLY A 22 10.41 -16.51 -3.01
N GLY A 23 10.55 -16.43 -1.69
CA GLY A 23 11.87 -16.34 -1.04
C GLY A 23 11.93 -15.47 0.21
N LEU A 24 10.86 -14.75 0.55
CA LEU A 24 10.77 -14.06 1.84
C LEU A 24 10.43 -15.07 2.95
N THR A 25 11.24 -15.12 4.00
CA THR A 25 10.79 -15.66 5.29
C THR A 25 9.83 -14.63 5.87
N VAL A 26 8.54 -14.97 5.89
CA VAL A 26 7.47 -14.13 6.43
C VAL A 26 6.88 -14.85 7.63
N GLU A 27 6.59 -14.09 8.69
CA GLU A 27 5.89 -14.61 9.86
C GLU A 27 4.52 -15.18 9.46
N SER A 28 4.10 -16.24 10.15
CA SER A 28 2.76 -16.82 9.97
C SER A 28 1.68 -15.75 10.15
N ASP A 29 0.58 -15.88 9.40
CA ASP A 29 -0.56 -14.95 9.33
C ASP A 29 -0.26 -13.60 8.62
N SER A 30 0.95 -13.42 8.09
CA SER A 30 1.26 -12.29 7.22
C SER A 30 0.38 -12.32 5.97
N ARG A 31 0.01 -11.15 5.44
CA ARG A 31 -0.87 -11.03 4.27
C ARG A 31 -0.21 -10.21 3.18
N LEU A 32 -0.08 -10.78 1.98
CA LEU A 32 0.19 -10.02 0.77
C LEU A 32 -1.14 -9.50 0.22
N MET A 33 -1.22 -8.20 0.00
CA MET A 33 -2.46 -7.51 -0.32
C MET A 33 -2.31 -6.61 -1.54
N LYS A 34 -3.44 -6.34 -2.22
CA LYS A 34 -3.55 -5.42 -3.35
C LYS A 34 -4.76 -4.51 -3.20
N VAL A 35 -4.67 -3.28 -3.70
CA VAL A 35 -5.81 -2.36 -3.83
C VAL A 35 -6.69 -2.76 -5.03
N LYS A 36 -8.01 -2.87 -4.82
CA LYS A 36 -8.95 -3.45 -5.80
C LYS A 36 -9.20 -2.55 -7.01
N LYS A 37 -9.38 -1.25 -6.79
CA LYS A 37 -9.90 -0.30 -7.78
C LYS A 37 -8.82 0.60 -8.38
N THR A 38 -7.62 0.06 -8.56
CA THR A 38 -6.49 0.78 -9.14
C THR A 38 -6.04 0.15 -10.44
N SER A 39 -5.67 1.00 -11.40
CA SER A 39 -4.88 0.63 -12.56
C SER A 39 -3.40 0.53 -12.20
N LEU A 40 -2.60 -0.13 -13.05
CA LEU A 40 -1.15 -0.20 -12.87
C LEU A 40 -0.50 1.19 -12.77
N SER A 41 -1.00 2.16 -13.55
CA SER A 41 -0.48 3.54 -13.49
C SER A 41 -0.78 4.21 -12.15
N GLN A 42 -1.93 3.94 -11.55
CA GLN A 42 -2.29 4.48 -10.24
C GLN A 42 -1.48 3.83 -9.11
N ASP A 43 -1.29 2.51 -9.17
CA ASP A 43 -0.38 1.81 -8.24
C ASP A 43 1.05 2.35 -8.36
N GLN A 44 1.53 2.62 -9.58
CA GLN A 44 2.84 3.21 -9.81
C GLN A 44 2.95 4.64 -9.27
N GLN A 45 1.92 5.47 -9.42
CA GLN A 45 1.90 6.82 -8.84
C GLN A 45 2.00 6.79 -7.32
N ALA A 46 1.24 5.90 -6.66
CA ALA A 46 1.31 5.70 -5.21
C ALA A 46 2.71 5.23 -4.78
N ALA A 47 3.32 4.28 -5.51
CA ALA A 47 4.67 3.81 -5.23
C ALA A 47 5.72 4.94 -5.34
N LEU A 48 5.69 5.71 -6.44
CA LEU A 48 6.60 6.85 -6.66
C LEU A 48 6.41 7.94 -5.61
N TRP A 49 5.16 8.19 -5.18
CA TRP A 49 4.88 9.11 -4.08
C TRP A 49 5.52 8.63 -2.78
N ALA A 50 5.39 7.34 -2.45
CA ALA A 50 5.98 6.77 -1.23
C ALA A 50 7.52 6.78 -1.28
N GLU A 51 8.11 6.45 -2.44
CA GLU A 51 9.55 6.54 -2.67
C GLU A 51 10.08 7.96 -2.47
N SER A 52 9.33 8.98 -2.88
CA SER A 52 9.70 10.38 -2.65
C SER A 52 9.80 10.77 -1.17
N LYS A 53 9.28 9.94 -0.25
CA LYS A 53 9.33 10.14 1.20
C LYS A 53 10.48 9.43 1.88
N ILE A 54 11.34 8.71 1.14
CA ILE A 54 12.55 8.12 1.70
C ILE A 54 13.39 9.21 2.40
N GLY A 55 13.79 8.94 3.65
CA GLY A 55 14.50 9.91 4.50
C GLY A 55 13.58 10.78 5.37
N SER A 56 12.26 10.69 5.23
CA SER A 56 11.31 11.32 6.15
C SER A 56 11.44 10.76 7.56
N SER A 57 11.18 11.60 8.56
CA SER A 57 11.18 11.18 9.97
C SER A 57 10.02 10.23 10.28
N TYR A 58 10.15 9.44 11.35
CA TYR A 58 9.04 8.62 11.82
C TYR A 58 8.02 9.45 12.61
N ASN A 59 6.73 9.34 12.29
CA ASN A 59 5.67 10.03 13.04
C ASN A 59 5.24 9.19 14.27
N ASN A 60 5.56 9.67 15.47
CA ASN A 60 5.20 8.97 16.71
C ASN A 60 3.75 9.24 17.20
N ASN A 61 3.01 10.15 16.57
CA ASN A 61 1.60 10.36 16.88
C ASN A 61 0.74 9.34 16.12
N PHE A 62 0.21 8.33 16.83
CA PHE A 62 -0.67 7.32 16.24
C PHE A 62 -2.16 7.67 16.31
N ALA A 63 -2.56 8.54 17.24
CA ALA A 63 -3.97 8.83 17.50
C ALA A 63 -4.58 9.81 16.50
N ILE A 64 -3.77 10.75 15.99
CA ILE A 64 -4.20 11.79 15.05
C ILE A 64 -3.12 11.93 13.98
N ASN A 65 -3.22 11.13 12.92
CA ASN A 65 -2.20 11.05 11.86
C ASN A 65 -2.77 11.01 10.44
N ARG A 66 -4.07 11.23 10.27
CA ARG A 66 -4.75 11.24 8.97
C ARG A 66 -4.45 12.54 8.20
N SER A 67 -3.18 12.79 7.91
CA SER A 67 -2.65 13.96 7.20
C SER A 67 -1.41 13.60 6.39
N CYS A 68 -1.28 14.16 5.19
CA CYS A 68 -0.19 13.87 4.26
C CYS A 68 0.77 15.03 4.01
N GLY A 69 0.46 16.22 4.55
CA GLY A 69 1.27 17.43 4.34
C GLY A 69 2.54 17.54 5.20
N GLY A 70 2.83 16.54 6.05
CA GLY A 70 4.01 16.55 6.92
C GLY A 70 5.27 15.97 6.27
N SER A 71 6.40 16.12 6.97
CA SER A 71 7.69 15.47 6.64
C SER A 71 7.97 14.24 7.52
N SER A 72 6.94 13.73 8.20
CA SER A 72 7.03 12.55 9.05
C SER A 72 5.83 11.64 8.87
N PHE A 73 6.09 10.34 8.74
CA PHE A 73 5.06 9.33 8.52
C PHE A 73 5.33 8.10 9.40
N ASN A 74 4.27 7.50 9.95
CA ASN A 74 4.38 6.13 10.45
C ASN A 74 4.05 5.12 9.32
N CYS A 75 4.18 3.84 9.62
CA CYS A 75 4.05 2.77 8.64
C CYS A 75 2.72 2.78 7.88
N SER A 76 1.58 2.80 8.60
CA SER A 76 0.26 2.79 7.98
C SER A 76 -0.12 4.14 7.37
N GLN A 77 0.27 5.25 7.99
CA GLN A 77 0.05 6.59 7.46
C GLN A 77 0.73 6.78 6.09
N LEU A 78 1.97 6.31 5.92
CA LEU A 78 2.69 6.44 4.65
C LEU A 78 1.95 5.72 3.51
N VAL A 79 1.50 4.49 3.77
CA VAL A 79 0.72 3.70 2.80
C VAL A 79 -0.60 4.38 2.46
N TRP A 80 -1.34 4.86 3.47
CA TRP A 80 -2.59 5.57 3.26
C TRP A 80 -2.39 6.86 2.44
N CYS A 81 -1.40 7.68 2.79
CA CYS A 81 -1.11 8.91 2.07
C CYS A 81 -0.68 8.68 0.62
N ALA A 82 0.04 7.59 0.35
CA ALA A 82 0.44 7.24 -1.01
C ALA A 82 -0.76 7.12 -1.97
N PHE A 83 -1.88 6.56 -1.51
CA PHE A 83 -3.11 6.45 -2.30
C PHE A 83 -4.01 7.68 -2.16
N MET A 84 -4.06 8.29 -0.97
CA MET A 84 -4.91 9.46 -0.73
C MET A 84 -4.43 10.68 -1.53
N ASP A 85 -3.14 11.01 -1.49
CA ASP A 85 -2.60 12.21 -2.16
C ASP A 85 -2.46 12.06 -3.68
N THR A 86 -2.33 10.82 -4.18
CA THR A 86 -2.14 10.59 -5.62
C THR A 86 -3.44 10.42 -6.37
N ILE A 87 -4.42 9.73 -5.79
CA ILE A 87 -5.66 9.35 -6.48
C ILE A 87 -6.93 9.58 -5.65
N GLY A 88 -6.81 10.14 -4.44
CA GLY A 88 -7.97 10.41 -3.58
C GLY A 88 -8.66 9.16 -3.03
N LEU A 89 -7.96 8.03 -2.97
CA LEU A 89 -8.52 6.77 -2.48
C LEU A 89 -8.23 6.60 -0.99
N ASP A 90 -9.30 6.65 -0.18
CA ASP A 90 -9.21 6.41 1.25
C ASP A 90 -9.11 4.91 1.55
N LEU A 91 -7.94 4.45 1.99
CA LEU A 91 -7.71 3.05 2.35
C LEU A 91 -8.11 2.71 3.78
N ASP A 92 -8.34 3.68 4.66
CA ASP A 92 -8.67 3.39 6.05
C ASP A 92 -10.17 3.12 6.19
N GLY A 93 -10.49 1.85 6.48
CA GLY A 93 -11.85 1.32 6.50
C GLY A 93 -12.74 1.82 7.63
N ASN A 94 -12.22 2.45 8.68
CA ASN A 94 -13.05 2.89 9.82
C ASN A 94 -13.27 4.41 9.90
N GLY A 95 -12.51 5.21 9.14
CA GLY A 95 -12.69 6.67 9.06
C GLY A 95 -12.26 7.46 10.32
N GLY A 96 -11.53 6.84 11.25
CA GLY A 96 -11.07 7.45 12.49
C GLY A 96 -9.96 8.51 12.30
N LEU A 97 -9.53 9.12 13.40
CA LEU A 97 -8.47 10.15 13.37
C LEU A 97 -7.07 9.59 13.10
N GLY A 98 -6.87 8.30 13.36
CA GLY A 98 -5.64 7.57 13.15
C GLY A 98 -5.83 6.46 12.12
N VAL A 99 -4.87 6.34 11.21
CA VAL A 99 -4.77 5.27 10.23
C VAL A 99 -3.96 4.12 10.84
N TYR A 100 -4.59 2.97 11.10
CA TYR A 100 -3.90 1.80 11.63
C TYR A 100 -3.73 0.69 10.57
N PRO A 101 -2.69 -0.17 10.68
CA PRO A 101 -2.50 -1.28 9.74
C PRO A 101 -3.71 -2.20 9.61
N LYS A 102 -4.40 -2.47 10.72
CA LYS A 102 -5.63 -3.28 10.73
C LYS A 102 -6.76 -2.65 9.92
N ASP A 103 -6.86 -1.33 9.88
CA ASP A 103 -7.96 -0.63 9.22
C ASP A 103 -7.75 -0.59 7.71
N ILE A 104 -6.48 -0.55 7.26
CA ILE A 104 -6.12 -0.81 5.86
C ILE A 104 -6.40 -2.28 5.51
N ARG A 105 -5.95 -3.22 6.35
CA ARG A 105 -6.12 -4.67 6.13
C ARG A 105 -7.59 -5.08 5.97
N ASP A 106 -8.47 -4.52 6.79
CA ASP A 106 -9.88 -4.88 6.84
C ASP A 106 -10.75 -3.96 5.96
N SER A 107 -10.13 -3.03 5.22
CA SER A 107 -10.81 -2.13 4.30
C SER A 107 -11.45 -2.88 3.13
N ARG A 108 -12.63 -2.38 2.71
CA ARG A 108 -13.31 -2.88 1.51
C ARG A 108 -12.54 -2.62 0.23
N GLU A 109 -11.59 -1.68 0.24
CA GLU A 109 -10.83 -1.25 -0.95
C GLU A 109 -9.64 -2.17 -1.26
N VAL A 110 -9.30 -3.11 -0.37
CA VAL A 110 -8.18 -4.04 -0.56
C VAL A 110 -8.64 -5.50 -0.70
N LEU A 111 -7.79 -6.31 -1.32
CA LEU A 111 -7.93 -7.75 -1.51
C LEU A 111 -6.68 -8.44 -0.96
N THR A 112 -6.87 -9.50 -0.17
CA THR A 112 -5.77 -10.40 0.21
C THR A 112 -5.48 -11.34 -0.95
N LEU A 113 -4.23 -11.36 -1.42
CA LEU A 113 -3.76 -12.25 -2.48
C LEU A 113 -3.25 -13.56 -1.91
N LYS A 114 -2.54 -13.49 -0.78
CA LYS A 114 -1.96 -14.63 -0.10
C LYS A 114 -1.85 -14.37 1.40
N THR A 115 -2.11 -15.40 2.18
CA THR A 115 -1.73 -15.49 3.60
C THR A 115 -0.58 -16.49 3.72
N TYR A 116 0.39 -16.20 4.59
CA TYR A 116 1.58 -17.01 4.81
C TYR A 116 1.46 -17.85 6.07
#